data_AF-A0A6B3B5E5-F1
#
_entry.id   AF-A0A6B3B5E5-F1
#
_cell.length_a   1.000
_cell.length_b   1.000
_cell.length_c   1.000
_cell.angle_alpha   90.00
_cell.angle_beta   90.00
_cell.angle_gamma   90.00
#
_symmetry.space_group_name_H-M   'P 1'
#
loop_
_entity.id
_entity.type
_entity.pdbx_description
1 polymer ?
#
loop_
_entity_poly.entity_id
_entity_poly.type
_entity_poly.pdbx_seq_one_letter_code
_entity_poly.pdbx_strand_id
1 'polypeptide(L)'
;MTSSPASASPRIRIGSAPDSWGVWFPDDPRQVPWRRFLDEVSAAGYEWIELGPYGYLPTDPARLADETGSRGLSVSAGTVFTGLHHGPDVWERTWAHVAGIAALTRAMDAGHLVVIPSFWRDDKTGEVREDRVLTAEQWRHLATQTERLAREVRDRYGLRVVVHPHADTHIDTEENVARFLDATDPDLVSLCLDTGHYAYCGGDSVELIETYGERIGYLHLKQVDPEVLAQVVAAEVPFGPAVARGVMCEPPGGVPALEPVLAAARRLDVDLFAIVEQDMYPCPPDRPLPIARRTRDYLRSCGRP
;
A
#
# COMPACT_ATOMS: atom_id res chain seq x y z
N MET A 1 -43.67 12.55 8.54
CA MET A 1 -42.32 12.39 9.13
C MET A 1 -41.61 11.33 8.32
N THR A 2 -40.80 11.76 7.36
CA THR A 2 -39.95 10.90 6.55
C THR A 2 -38.79 10.42 7.41
N SER A 3 -38.71 9.11 7.67
CA SER A 3 -37.56 8.51 8.33
C SER A 3 -36.35 8.65 7.42
N SER A 4 -35.34 9.41 7.84
CA SER A 4 -34.01 9.32 7.25
C SER A 4 -33.53 7.87 7.37
N PRO A 5 -32.94 7.26 6.31
CA PRO A 5 -32.29 5.97 6.46
C PRO A 5 -31.19 6.11 7.51
N ALA A 6 -31.16 5.20 8.48
CA ALA A 6 -30.05 5.11 9.42
C ALA A 6 -28.76 4.97 8.60
N SER A 7 -27.85 5.93 8.75
CA SER A 7 -26.50 5.83 8.22
C SER A 7 -25.91 4.50 8.68
N ALA A 8 -25.61 3.60 7.74
CA ALA A 8 -24.84 2.41 8.07
C ALA A 8 -23.52 2.87 8.72
N SER A 9 -23.08 2.19 9.77
CA SER A 9 -21.77 2.48 10.36
C SER A 9 -20.69 2.42 9.27
N PRO A 10 -19.70 3.33 9.32
CA PRO A 10 -18.58 3.39 8.39
C PRO A 10 -17.90 2.02 8.29
N ARG A 11 -17.65 1.54 7.07
CA ARG A 11 -17.19 0.16 6.82
C ARG A 11 -15.71 0.13 6.50
N ILE A 12 -14.96 -0.67 7.25
CA ILE A 12 -13.61 -1.10 6.85
C ILE A 12 -13.74 -2.39 6.03
N ARG A 13 -13.34 -2.34 4.76
CA ARG A 13 -13.30 -3.49 3.85
C ARG A 13 -11.92 -4.10 3.85
N ILE A 14 -11.83 -5.34 4.32
CA ILE A 14 -10.58 -6.07 4.39
C ILE A 14 -10.28 -6.76 3.06
N GLY A 15 -9.07 -6.56 2.53
CA GLY A 15 -8.54 -7.22 1.34
C GLY A 15 -7.12 -7.75 1.57
N SER A 16 -6.46 -8.22 0.52
CA SER A 16 -5.03 -8.59 0.55
C SER A 16 -4.34 -8.29 -0.77
N ALA A 17 -3.04 -8.01 -0.76
CA ALA A 17 -2.27 -7.69 -1.96
C ALA A 17 -1.40 -8.86 -2.44
N PRO A 18 -0.98 -8.87 -3.71
CA PRO A 18 0.05 -9.77 -4.23
C PRO A 18 1.35 -9.79 -3.40
N ASP A 19 1.69 -8.66 -2.75
CA ASP A 19 2.86 -8.57 -1.87
C ASP A 19 2.87 -9.64 -0.77
N SER A 20 1.69 -9.97 -0.21
CA SER A 20 1.49 -11.07 0.75
C SER A 20 1.73 -12.47 0.15
N TRP A 21 2.03 -12.58 -1.13
CA TRP A 21 2.48 -13.80 -1.81
C TRP A 21 3.94 -13.69 -2.28
N GLY A 22 4.67 -12.68 -1.80
CA GLY A 22 6.04 -12.37 -2.18
C GLY A 22 6.14 -11.94 -3.64
N VAL A 23 5.25 -11.05 -4.08
CA VAL A 23 5.22 -10.52 -5.45
C VAL A 23 5.62 -9.05 -5.44
N TRP A 24 6.84 -8.77 -5.89
CA TRP A 24 7.38 -7.40 -6.00
C TRP A 24 7.50 -6.92 -7.44
N PHE A 25 7.62 -7.84 -8.40
CA PHE A 25 7.90 -7.52 -9.79
C PHE A 25 6.78 -7.98 -10.73
N PRO A 26 6.65 -7.38 -11.93
CA PRO A 26 5.71 -7.85 -12.94
C PRO A 26 5.97 -9.31 -13.37
N ASP A 27 7.25 -9.69 -13.47
CA ASP A 27 7.69 -11.03 -13.83
C ASP A 27 9.03 -11.36 -13.15
N ASP A 28 9.03 -12.34 -12.25
CA ASP A 28 10.24 -12.94 -11.68
C ASP A 28 9.97 -14.43 -11.39
N PRO A 29 10.85 -15.37 -11.78
CA PRO A 29 10.63 -16.80 -11.50
C PRO A 29 10.69 -17.17 -10.01
N ARG A 30 11.10 -16.25 -9.12
CA ARG A 30 11.21 -16.48 -7.67
C ARG A 30 9.97 -16.07 -6.87
N GLN A 31 8.95 -15.49 -7.52
CA GLN A 31 7.68 -15.13 -6.89
C GLN A 31 6.57 -16.09 -7.30
N VAL A 32 5.47 -16.06 -6.55
CA VAL A 32 4.29 -16.87 -6.85
C VAL A 32 3.67 -16.43 -8.18
N PRO A 33 3.30 -17.34 -9.10
CA PRO A 33 2.59 -16.99 -10.32
C PRO A 33 1.17 -16.46 -10.04
N TRP A 34 0.71 -15.49 -10.83
CA TRP A 34 -0.57 -14.80 -10.60
C TRP A 34 -1.79 -15.73 -10.48
N ARG A 35 -1.86 -16.82 -11.25
CA ARG A 35 -2.96 -17.79 -11.15
C ARG A 35 -3.05 -18.39 -9.75
N ARG A 36 -1.90 -18.80 -9.20
CA ARG A 36 -1.80 -19.37 -7.86
C ARG A 36 -2.16 -18.33 -6.80
N PHE A 37 -1.68 -17.09 -6.94
CA PHE A 37 -2.08 -16.00 -6.06
C PHE A 37 -3.61 -15.82 -6.05
N LEU A 38 -4.26 -15.70 -7.21
CA LEU A 38 -5.71 -15.50 -7.29
C LEU A 38 -6.49 -16.69 -6.69
N ASP A 39 -6.06 -17.93 -6.97
CA ASP A 39 -6.67 -19.13 -6.38
C ASP A 39 -6.52 -19.12 -4.85
N GLU A 40 -5.35 -18.80 -4.34
CA GLU A 40 -5.04 -18.86 -2.91
C GLU A 40 -5.64 -17.71 -2.11
N VAL A 41 -5.65 -16.48 -2.62
CA VAL A 41 -6.26 -15.33 -1.94
C VAL A 41 -7.77 -15.49 -1.81
N SER A 42 -8.42 -16.06 -2.84
CA SER A 42 -9.82 -16.49 -2.79
C SER A 42 -10.02 -17.66 -1.81
N ALA A 43 -9.14 -18.68 -1.83
CA ALA A 43 -9.21 -19.82 -0.89
C ALA A 43 -8.88 -19.47 0.58
N ALA A 44 -8.20 -18.35 0.82
CA ALA A 44 -8.04 -17.73 2.13
C ALA A 44 -9.31 -16.97 2.56
N GLY A 45 -10.18 -16.64 1.59
CA GLY A 45 -11.50 -16.03 1.76
C GLY A 45 -11.49 -14.50 1.75
N TYR A 46 -10.46 -13.89 1.16
CA TYR A 46 -10.52 -12.47 0.83
C TYR A 46 -11.41 -12.26 -0.39
N GLU A 47 -12.07 -11.11 -0.43
CA GLU A 47 -12.96 -10.70 -1.54
C GLU A 47 -12.37 -9.50 -2.31
N TRP A 48 -11.36 -8.84 -1.75
CA TRP A 48 -10.72 -7.65 -2.31
C TRP A 48 -9.23 -7.87 -2.48
N ILE A 49 -8.70 -7.45 -3.63
CA ILE A 49 -7.29 -7.47 -3.94
C ILE A 49 -6.79 -6.14 -4.50
N GLU A 50 -5.51 -5.88 -4.35
CA GLU A 50 -4.80 -4.91 -5.20
C GLU A 50 -4.26 -5.58 -6.46
N LEU A 51 -4.01 -4.78 -7.50
CA LEU A 51 -3.40 -5.27 -8.74
C LEU A 51 -1.94 -5.72 -8.56
N GLY A 52 -1.24 -5.16 -7.56
CA GLY A 52 0.20 -5.32 -7.40
C GLY A 52 0.99 -4.67 -8.55
N PRO A 53 2.22 -5.14 -8.83
CA PRO A 53 3.07 -4.55 -9.86
C PRO A 53 2.47 -4.74 -11.26
N TYR A 54 2.40 -3.64 -12.03
CA TYR A 54 1.75 -3.63 -13.34
C TYR A 54 2.38 -4.64 -14.31
N GLY A 55 1.57 -5.59 -14.78
CA GLY A 55 2.01 -6.70 -15.64
C GLY A 55 2.09 -8.06 -14.95
N TYR A 56 2.02 -8.11 -13.61
CA TYR A 56 1.91 -9.37 -12.87
C TYR A 56 0.56 -10.05 -13.10
N LEU A 57 -0.53 -9.32 -12.84
CA LEU A 57 -1.87 -9.72 -13.26
C LEU A 57 -2.06 -9.38 -14.76
N PRO A 58 -3.00 -10.06 -15.46
CA PRO A 58 -3.36 -9.71 -16.83
C PRO A 58 -3.70 -8.21 -16.99
N THR A 59 -3.14 -7.58 -18.02
CA THR A 59 -3.39 -6.16 -18.32
C THR A 59 -4.54 -5.92 -19.30
N ASP A 60 -5.07 -6.99 -19.90
CA ASP A 60 -6.32 -6.95 -20.65
C ASP A 60 -7.51 -6.94 -19.67
N PRO A 61 -8.34 -5.87 -19.65
CA PRO A 61 -9.40 -5.74 -18.65
C PRO A 61 -10.46 -6.85 -18.69
N ALA A 62 -10.82 -7.34 -19.88
CA ALA A 62 -11.82 -8.40 -20.02
C ALA A 62 -11.32 -9.70 -19.40
N ARG A 63 -10.08 -10.08 -19.73
CA ARG A 63 -9.43 -11.24 -19.13
C ARG A 63 -9.27 -11.09 -17.62
N LEU A 64 -8.87 -9.92 -17.14
CA LEU A 64 -8.70 -9.69 -15.70
C LEU A 64 -10.05 -9.83 -14.97
N ALA A 65 -11.12 -9.25 -15.52
CA ALA A 65 -12.48 -9.36 -14.99
C ALA A 65 -12.99 -10.81 -14.94
N ASP A 66 -12.73 -11.62 -15.97
CA ASP A 66 -13.08 -13.04 -15.96
C ASP A 66 -12.31 -13.81 -14.89
N GLU A 67 -11.00 -13.57 -14.75
CA GLU A 67 -10.14 -14.26 -13.78
C GLU A 67 -10.46 -13.87 -12.33
N THR A 68 -10.74 -12.60 -12.04
CA THR A 68 -11.14 -12.18 -10.69
C THR A 68 -12.58 -12.58 -10.39
N GLY A 69 -13.50 -12.39 -11.35
CA GLY A 69 -14.92 -12.67 -11.20
C GLY A 69 -15.23 -14.15 -10.96
N SER A 70 -14.54 -15.05 -11.67
CA SER A 70 -14.67 -16.51 -11.46
C SER A 70 -14.24 -16.98 -10.06
N ARG A 71 -13.51 -16.14 -9.32
CA ARG A 71 -13.01 -16.39 -7.96
C ARG A 71 -13.70 -15.55 -6.89
N GLY A 72 -14.71 -14.76 -7.27
CA GLY A 72 -15.41 -13.85 -6.35
C GLY A 72 -14.52 -12.72 -5.82
N LEU A 73 -13.52 -12.30 -6.59
CA LEU A 73 -12.58 -11.24 -6.22
C LEU A 73 -12.94 -9.92 -6.93
N SER A 74 -12.79 -8.83 -6.20
CA SER A 74 -12.90 -7.45 -6.67
C SER A 74 -11.58 -6.70 -6.47
N VAL A 75 -11.34 -5.66 -7.26
CA VAL A 75 -10.11 -4.86 -7.17
C VAL A 75 -10.35 -3.60 -6.33
N SER A 76 -9.48 -3.33 -5.36
CA SER A 76 -9.57 -2.12 -4.52
C SER A 76 -8.71 -0.96 -5.04
N ALA A 77 -7.52 -1.28 -5.56
CA ALA A 77 -6.55 -0.31 -6.05
C ALA A 77 -5.57 -0.90 -7.07
N GLY A 78 -4.97 -0.01 -7.88
CA GLY A 78 -3.68 -0.27 -8.55
C GLY A 78 -2.55 0.45 -7.83
N THR A 79 -1.30 0.07 -8.11
CA THR A 79 -0.11 0.59 -7.43
C THR A 79 0.94 1.06 -8.43
N VAL A 80 1.59 2.19 -8.15
CA VAL A 80 2.63 2.77 -9.02
C VAL A 80 3.76 3.39 -8.19
N PHE A 81 4.98 3.26 -8.70
CA PHE A 81 6.17 3.93 -8.16
C PHE A 81 6.49 5.18 -8.98
N THR A 82 6.78 6.31 -8.33
CA THR A 82 7.03 7.59 -9.01
C THR A 82 8.19 8.38 -8.41
N GLY A 83 9.08 8.90 -9.26
CA GLY A 83 10.19 9.79 -8.86
C GLY A 83 9.84 11.27 -9.00
N LEU A 84 8.69 11.70 -8.47
CA LEU A 84 8.17 13.05 -8.71
C LEU A 84 9.04 14.18 -8.11
N HIS A 85 9.89 13.87 -7.13
CA HIS A 85 10.88 14.79 -6.57
C HIS A 85 11.98 15.19 -7.55
N HIS A 86 12.18 14.44 -8.64
CA HIS A 86 13.12 14.79 -9.72
C HIS A 86 12.65 15.96 -10.58
N GLY A 87 11.45 16.50 -10.34
CA GLY A 87 10.97 17.73 -10.95
C GLY A 87 10.08 17.54 -12.18
N PRO A 88 9.79 18.63 -12.92
CA PRO A 88 8.83 18.61 -14.04
C PRO A 88 9.28 17.73 -15.21
N ASP A 89 10.57 17.54 -15.42
CA ASP A 89 11.12 16.87 -16.60
C ASP A 89 10.82 15.36 -16.64
N VAL A 90 10.53 14.73 -15.50
CA VAL A 90 10.15 13.31 -15.46
C VAL A 90 8.67 13.07 -15.80
N TRP A 91 7.88 14.15 -15.91
CA TRP A 91 6.42 14.06 -15.97
C TRP A 91 5.91 13.14 -17.09
N GLU A 92 6.35 13.34 -18.33
CA GLU A 92 5.83 12.59 -19.48
C GLU A 92 6.06 11.07 -19.35
N ARG A 93 7.24 10.67 -18.87
CA ARG A 93 7.56 9.26 -18.63
C ARG A 93 6.74 8.69 -17.47
N THR A 94 6.63 9.43 -16.37
CA THR A 94 5.84 9.01 -15.20
C THR A 94 4.37 8.88 -15.58
N TRP A 95 3.83 9.86 -16.29
CA TRP A 95 2.43 9.87 -16.72
C TRP A 95 2.08 8.72 -17.66
N ALA A 96 2.95 8.40 -18.63
CA ALA A 96 2.73 7.26 -19.52
C ALA A 96 2.57 5.94 -18.75
N HIS A 97 3.35 5.74 -17.69
CA HIS A 97 3.24 4.55 -16.82
C HIS A 97 1.97 4.60 -15.96
N VAL A 98 1.73 5.71 -15.26
CA VAL A 98 0.55 5.92 -14.42
C VAL A 98 -0.75 5.72 -15.21
N ALA A 99 -0.85 6.29 -16.41
CA ALA A 99 -2.05 6.27 -17.23
C ALA A 99 -2.49 4.85 -17.59
N GLY A 100 -1.55 3.93 -17.86
CA GLY A 100 -1.85 2.53 -18.13
C GLY A 100 -2.41 1.79 -16.91
N ILE A 101 -1.83 2.05 -15.73
CA ILE A 101 -2.30 1.48 -14.46
C ILE A 101 -3.68 2.04 -14.11
N ALA A 102 -3.84 3.36 -14.15
CA ALA A 102 -5.10 4.04 -13.83
C ALA A 102 -6.24 3.60 -14.76
N ALA A 103 -5.95 3.40 -16.06
CA ALA A 103 -6.93 2.87 -17.00
C ALA A 103 -7.40 1.45 -16.64
N LEU A 104 -6.47 0.55 -16.29
CA LEU A 104 -6.80 -0.80 -15.86
C LEU A 104 -7.57 -0.79 -14.54
N THR A 105 -7.10 -0.05 -13.55
CA THR A 105 -7.76 0.12 -12.24
C THR A 105 -9.20 0.59 -12.40
N ARG A 106 -9.43 1.62 -13.23
CA ARG A 106 -10.78 2.10 -13.54
C ARG A 106 -11.63 1.05 -14.26
N ALA A 107 -11.05 0.31 -15.20
CA ALA A 107 -11.77 -0.75 -15.92
C ALA A 107 -12.23 -1.89 -14.99
N MET A 108 -11.55 -2.06 -13.84
CA MET A 108 -11.91 -3.02 -12.78
C MET A 108 -12.86 -2.45 -11.72
N ASP A 109 -13.42 -1.26 -11.93
CA ASP A 109 -14.30 -0.52 -11.01
C ASP A 109 -13.67 -0.23 -9.62
N ALA A 110 -12.33 -0.22 -9.56
CA ALA A 110 -11.59 0.19 -8.38
C ALA A 110 -11.58 1.72 -8.23
N GLY A 111 -11.40 2.20 -7.00
CA GLY A 111 -11.53 3.63 -6.67
C GLY A 111 -10.23 4.34 -6.28
N HIS A 112 -9.11 3.62 -6.19
CA HIS A 112 -7.85 4.14 -5.65
C HIS A 112 -6.65 3.83 -6.54
N LEU A 113 -5.68 4.73 -6.53
CA LEU A 113 -4.33 4.52 -7.03
C LEU A 113 -3.35 4.75 -5.88
N VAL A 114 -2.66 3.69 -5.46
CA VAL A 114 -1.58 3.74 -4.47
C VAL A 114 -0.32 4.25 -5.16
N VAL A 115 0.23 5.36 -4.66
CA VAL A 115 1.43 5.99 -5.20
C VAL A 115 2.55 5.87 -4.17
N ILE A 116 3.59 5.13 -4.52
CA ILE A 116 4.79 4.96 -3.70
C ILE A 116 5.91 5.84 -4.31
N PRO A 117 6.64 6.64 -3.52
CA PRO A 117 7.80 7.36 -4.03
C PRO A 117 8.87 6.38 -4.52
N SER A 118 9.64 6.75 -5.54
CA SER A 118 10.77 5.93 -5.95
C SER A 118 11.82 5.87 -4.84
N PHE A 119 12.47 4.74 -4.71
CA PHE A 119 13.47 4.52 -3.68
C PHE A 119 14.74 5.33 -3.91
N TRP A 120 15.35 5.83 -2.82
CA TRP A 120 16.71 6.35 -2.85
C TRP A 120 17.76 5.24 -2.81
N ARG A 121 17.33 3.99 -2.60
CA ARG A 121 18.14 2.77 -2.63
C ARG A 121 17.49 1.71 -3.51
N ASP A 122 18.27 0.94 -4.27
CA ASP A 122 17.75 -0.18 -5.03
C ASP A 122 17.09 -1.23 -4.13
N ASP A 123 15.85 -1.60 -4.45
CA ASP A 123 15.01 -2.53 -3.69
C ASP A 123 15.59 -3.95 -3.62
N LYS A 124 16.33 -4.36 -4.65
CA LYS A 124 16.90 -5.70 -4.78
C LYS A 124 18.33 -5.81 -4.25
N THR A 125 19.19 -4.87 -4.59
CA THR A 125 20.63 -4.90 -4.30
C THR A 125 20.99 -4.10 -3.06
N GLY A 126 20.15 -3.13 -2.67
CA GLY A 126 20.47 -2.19 -1.62
C GLY A 126 21.49 -1.12 -2.03
N GLU A 127 21.81 -0.97 -3.31
CA GLU A 127 22.71 0.10 -3.79
C GLU A 127 22.08 1.48 -3.61
N VAL A 128 22.82 2.45 -3.05
CA VAL A 128 22.35 3.84 -2.94
C VAL A 128 22.28 4.47 -4.33
N ARG A 129 21.09 4.91 -4.74
CA ARG A 129 20.82 5.52 -6.05
C ARG A 129 20.88 7.05 -5.99
N GLU A 130 20.49 7.63 -4.86
CA GLU A 130 20.51 9.07 -4.62
C GLU A 130 20.56 9.38 -3.12
N ASP A 131 20.67 10.67 -2.78
CA ASP A 131 20.67 11.12 -1.39
C ASP A 131 19.32 10.79 -0.71
N ARG A 132 19.39 10.32 0.53
CA ARG A 132 18.21 10.06 1.38
C ARG A 132 17.51 11.35 1.78
N VAL A 133 18.22 12.47 1.83
CA VAL A 133 17.66 13.77 2.24
C VAL A 133 17.35 14.62 1.01
N LEU A 134 16.07 14.88 0.79
CA LEU A 134 15.65 15.80 -0.27
C LEU A 134 15.98 17.25 0.08
N THR A 135 16.45 18.00 -0.92
CA THR A 135 16.56 19.46 -0.86
C THR A 135 15.18 20.11 -0.76
N ALA A 136 15.13 21.39 -0.37
CA ALA A 136 13.89 22.16 -0.34
C ALA A 136 13.20 22.28 -1.72
N GLU A 137 13.97 22.27 -2.81
CA GLU A 137 13.43 22.27 -4.17
C GLU A 137 12.79 20.93 -4.52
N GLN A 138 13.47 19.82 -4.21
CA GLN A 138 12.94 18.47 -4.44
C GLN A 138 11.66 18.20 -3.63
N TRP A 139 11.58 18.68 -2.38
CA TRP A 139 10.34 18.64 -1.60
C TRP A 139 9.19 19.40 -2.26
N ARG A 140 9.48 20.58 -2.83
CA ARG A 140 8.47 21.36 -3.56
C ARG A 140 8.02 20.64 -4.83
N HIS A 141 8.95 20.02 -5.55
CA HIS A 141 8.63 19.20 -6.72
C HIS A 141 7.75 18.01 -6.34
N LEU A 142 8.13 17.26 -5.30
CA LEU A 142 7.37 16.12 -4.81
C LEU A 142 5.92 16.50 -4.50
N ALA A 143 5.68 17.55 -3.72
CA ALA A 143 4.33 18.00 -3.39
C ALA A 143 3.53 18.46 -4.63
N THR A 144 4.06 19.43 -5.38
CA THR A 144 3.34 20.04 -6.52
C THR A 144 3.05 19.06 -7.64
N GLN A 145 3.98 18.14 -7.92
CA GLN A 145 3.80 17.11 -8.94
C GLN A 145 2.87 16.01 -8.46
N THR A 146 2.86 15.66 -7.16
CA THR A 146 1.88 14.69 -6.62
C THR A 146 0.46 15.23 -6.68
N GLU A 147 0.25 16.51 -6.36
CA GLU A 147 -1.06 17.13 -6.56
C GLU A 147 -1.48 17.19 -8.03
N ARG A 148 -0.53 17.47 -8.94
CA ARG A 148 -0.80 17.41 -10.39
C ARG A 148 -1.20 15.99 -10.81
N LEU A 149 -0.49 14.98 -10.32
CA LEU A 149 -0.81 13.57 -10.55
C LEU A 149 -2.23 13.26 -10.05
N ALA A 150 -2.56 13.66 -8.83
CA ALA A 150 -3.87 13.45 -8.24
C ALA A 150 -5.00 14.09 -9.04
N ARG A 151 -4.84 15.34 -9.48
CA ARG A 151 -5.82 16.02 -10.35
C ARG A 151 -6.02 15.27 -11.66
N GLU A 152 -4.94 14.92 -12.35
CA GLU A 152 -5.02 14.23 -13.65
C GLU A 152 -5.61 12.82 -13.53
N VAL A 153 -5.27 12.09 -12.47
CA VAL A 153 -5.82 10.75 -12.18
C VAL A 153 -7.31 10.84 -11.86
N ARG A 154 -7.72 11.79 -11.02
CA ARG A 154 -9.12 12.03 -10.67
C ARG A 154 -9.93 12.45 -11.88
N ASP A 155 -9.48 13.45 -12.62
CA ASP A 155 -10.27 14.08 -13.67
C ASP A 155 -10.44 13.15 -14.89
N ARG A 156 -9.45 12.28 -15.17
CA ARG A 156 -9.50 11.36 -16.32
C ARG A 156 -10.03 9.96 -16.00
N TYR A 157 -9.78 9.46 -14.79
CA TYR A 157 -10.09 8.07 -14.42
C TYR A 157 -11.06 7.97 -13.23
N GLY A 158 -11.38 9.06 -12.54
CA GLY A 158 -12.25 9.05 -11.37
C GLY A 158 -11.65 8.35 -10.15
N LEU A 159 -10.32 8.15 -10.12
CA LEU A 159 -9.62 7.49 -9.02
C LEU A 159 -9.11 8.52 -8.00
N ARG A 160 -9.04 8.12 -6.74
CA ARG A 160 -8.38 8.88 -5.67
C ARG A 160 -6.93 8.43 -5.54
N VAL A 161 -6.01 9.40 -5.44
CA VAL A 161 -4.60 9.11 -5.15
C VAL A 161 -4.42 8.97 -3.65
N VAL A 162 -3.79 7.87 -3.24
CA VAL A 162 -3.37 7.63 -1.86
C VAL A 162 -1.87 7.38 -1.84
N VAL A 163 -1.11 8.24 -1.18
CA VAL A 163 0.36 8.16 -1.12
C VAL A 163 0.77 7.24 0.00
N HIS A 164 1.65 6.29 -0.30
CA HIS A 164 2.08 5.25 0.63
C HIS A 164 3.52 5.55 1.10
N PRO A 165 3.71 5.91 2.39
CA PRO A 165 5.04 6.00 2.99
C PRO A 165 5.72 4.63 3.00
N HIS A 166 7.00 4.58 2.63
CA HIS A 166 7.70 3.32 2.45
C HIS A 166 9.15 3.41 2.92
N ALA A 167 9.66 2.33 3.51
CA ALA A 167 11.07 2.20 3.87
C ALA A 167 11.98 2.39 2.64
N ASP A 168 13.15 2.98 2.81
CA ASP A 168 14.09 3.30 1.71
C ASP A 168 13.52 4.28 0.64
N THR A 169 12.48 5.04 0.98
CA THR A 169 11.99 6.19 0.19
C THR A 169 12.14 7.52 0.95
N HIS A 170 11.80 8.64 0.32
CA HIS A 170 11.87 9.98 0.93
C HIS A 170 10.63 10.36 1.76
N ILE A 171 9.58 9.52 1.72
CA ILE A 171 8.41 9.64 2.60
C ILE A 171 8.42 8.39 3.47
N ASP A 172 9.26 8.38 4.50
CA ASP A 172 9.54 7.21 5.34
C ASP A 172 9.25 7.48 6.83
N THR A 173 9.97 8.42 7.44
CA THR A 173 9.88 8.78 8.86
C THR A 173 8.67 9.65 9.18
N GLU A 174 8.29 9.73 10.46
CA GLU A 174 7.21 10.61 10.94
C GLU A 174 7.36 12.06 10.47
N GLU A 175 8.59 12.60 10.57
CA GLU A 175 8.90 13.97 10.13
C GLU A 175 8.64 14.13 8.62
N ASN A 176 9.09 13.18 7.81
CA ASN A 176 8.92 13.22 6.36
C ASN A 176 7.46 13.02 5.93
N VAL A 177 6.72 12.14 6.61
CA VAL A 177 5.29 11.94 6.40
C VAL A 177 4.51 13.21 6.75
N ALA A 178 4.70 13.76 7.95
CA ALA A 178 4.04 14.99 8.39
C ALA A 178 4.35 16.15 7.43
N ARG A 179 5.63 16.32 7.06
CA ARG A 179 6.05 17.34 6.10
C ARG A 179 5.37 17.20 4.73
N PHE A 180 5.22 15.97 4.23
CA PHE A 180 4.54 15.72 2.96
C PHE A 180 3.05 16.04 3.06
N LEU A 181 2.40 15.62 4.14
CA LEU A 181 0.99 15.92 4.39
C LEU A 181 0.77 17.43 4.48
N ASP A 182 1.54 18.14 5.28
CA ASP A 182 1.43 19.60 5.44
C ASP A 182 1.67 20.38 4.13
N ALA A 183 2.42 19.79 3.19
CA ALA A 183 2.76 20.41 1.91
C ALA A 183 1.76 20.10 0.77
N THR A 184 0.72 19.29 1.01
CA THR A 184 -0.23 18.85 -0.03
C THR A 184 -1.68 19.10 0.35
N ASP A 185 -2.50 19.46 -0.64
CA ASP A 185 -3.93 19.66 -0.47
C ASP A 185 -4.66 18.36 -0.05
N PRO A 186 -5.35 18.34 1.11
CA PRO A 186 -6.08 17.16 1.59
C PRO A 186 -7.23 16.72 0.68
N ASP A 187 -7.80 17.62 -0.14
CA ASP A 187 -8.88 17.28 -1.09
C ASP A 187 -8.35 16.57 -2.36
N LEU A 188 -7.05 16.61 -2.58
CA LEU A 188 -6.38 16.00 -3.72
C LEU A 188 -5.61 14.74 -3.35
N VAL A 189 -4.88 14.79 -2.22
CA VAL A 189 -3.92 13.77 -1.83
C VAL A 189 -4.27 13.24 -0.45
N SER A 190 -4.65 11.97 -0.39
CA SER A 190 -4.80 11.23 0.86
C SER A 190 -3.58 10.33 1.10
N LEU A 191 -3.46 9.81 2.31
CA LEU A 191 -2.46 8.85 2.73
C LEU A 191 -3.02 7.42 2.62
N CYS A 192 -2.21 6.52 2.06
CA CYS A 192 -2.28 5.09 2.32
C CYS A 192 -1.36 4.81 3.50
N LEU A 193 -1.90 4.75 4.72
CA LEU A 193 -1.08 4.41 5.88
C LEU A 193 -0.74 2.93 5.85
N ASP A 194 0.52 2.62 5.55
CA ASP A 194 1.09 1.30 5.79
C ASP A 194 1.66 1.23 7.20
N THR A 195 1.03 0.38 8.02
CA THR A 195 1.38 0.27 9.43
C THR A 195 2.75 -0.34 9.66
N GLY A 196 3.21 -1.20 8.75
CA GLY A 196 4.50 -1.88 8.85
C GLY A 196 5.65 -0.98 8.42
N HIS A 197 5.55 -0.33 7.26
CA HIS A 197 6.57 0.62 6.80
C HIS A 197 6.69 1.83 7.71
N TYR A 198 5.57 2.35 8.21
CA TYR A 198 5.60 3.47 9.15
C TYR A 198 6.31 3.09 10.45
N ALA A 199 5.97 1.94 11.03
CA ALA A 199 6.66 1.42 12.23
C ALA A 199 8.13 1.05 11.97
N TYR A 200 8.45 0.50 10.79
CA TYR A 200 9.83 0.23 10.36
C TYR A 200 10.69 1.51 10.43
N CYS A 201 10.09 2.65 10.12
CA CYS A 201 10.74 3.96 10.13
C CYS A 201 10.56 4.72 11.45
N GLY A 202 10.07 4.05 12.49
CA GLY A 202 9.94 4.56 13.86
C GLY A 202 8.60 5.20 14.20
N GLY A 203 7.62 5.20 13.30
CA GLY A 203 6.36 5.91 13.49
C GLY A 203 5.27 5.16 14.24
N ASP A 204 4.42 5.93 14.94
CA ASP A 204 3.23 5.42 15.63
C ASP A 204 1.96 5.60 14.78
N SER A 205 1.42 4.50 14.26
CA SER A 205 0.22 4.52 13.41
C SER A 205 -1.03 5.03 14.12
N VAL A 206 -1.17 4.82 15.43
CA VAL A 206 -2.34 5.30 16.18
C VAL A 206 -2.25 6.82 16.35
N GLU A 207 -1.08 7.33 16.73
CA GLU A 207 -0.83 8.77 16.86
C GLU A 207 -1.04 9.49 15.51
N LEU A 208 -0.56 8.90 14.40
CA LEU A 208 -0.75 9.47 13.06
C LEU A 208 -2.25 9.52 12.69
N ILE A 209 -3.01 8.46 12.96
CA ILE A 209 -4.47 8.45 12.70
C ILE A 209 -5.19 9.49 13.55
N GLU A 210 -4.78 9.68 14.80
CA GLU A 210 -5.41 10.66 15.70
C GLU A 210 -5.07 12.10 15.33
N THR A 211 -3.89 12.33 14.74
CA THR A 211 -3.39 13.66 14.38
C THR A 211 -3.80 14.09 12.97
N TYR A 212 -3.71 13.17 12.00
CA TYR A 212 -3.93 13.40 10.57
C TYR A 212 -5.07 12.53 10.02
N GLY A 213 -6.08 12.23 10.85
CA GLY A 213 -7.18 11.33 10.50
C GLY A 213 -7.91 11.69 9.21
N GLU A 214 -8.04 12.98 8.92
CA GLU A 214 -8.63 13.52 7.68
C GLU A 214 -7.81 13.20 6.43
N ARG A 215 -6.53 12.85 6.60
CA ARG A 215 -5.65 12.43 5.51
C ARG A 215 -5.72 10.94 5.23
N ILE A 216 -6.24 10.12 6.13
CA ILE A 216 -6.27 8.66 5.95
C ILE A 216 -7.35 8.28 4.94
N GLY A 217 -6.94 7.90 3.73
CA GLY A 217 -7.83 7.47 2.66
C GLY A 217 -7.81 5.96 2.40
N TYR A 218 -6.77 5.28 2.87
CA TYR A 218 -6.53 3.86 2.62
C TYR A 218 -5.57 3.29 3.67
N LEU A 219 -5.64 2.00 3.96
CA LEU A 219 -4.76 1.33 4.92
C LEU A 219 -4.09 0.11 4.28
N HIS A 220 -2.80 -0.05 4.58
CA HIS A 220 -2.09 -1.32 4.46
C HIS A 220 -1.78 -1.84 5.86
N LEU A 221 -2.26 -3.05 6.15
CA LEU A 221 -2.15 -3.70 7.45
C LEU A 221 -0.96 -4.67 7.42
N LYS A 222 0.17 -4.18 7.93
CA LYS A 222 1.47 -4.85 7.94
C LYS A 222 2.09 -4.75 9.34
N GLN A 223 2.86 -5.76 9.74
CA GLN A 223 3.61 -5.73 11.00
C GLN A 223 5.09 -5.99 10.77
N VAL A 224 5.91 -5.41 11.65
CA VAL A 224 7.35 -5.65 11.74
C VAL A 224 7.70 -6.42 13.00
N ASP A 225 8.64 -7.36 12.88
CA ASP A 225 9.26 -8.04 14.02
C ASP A 225 10.22 -7.05 14.71
N PRO A 226 9.98 -6.67 15.98
CA PRO A 226 10.77 -5.64 16.65
C PRO A 226 12.21 -6.09 16.94
N GLU A 227 12.46 -7.38 17.14
CA GLU A 227 13.80 -7.91 17.40
C GLU A 227 14.64 -7.91 16.13
N VAL A 228 14.05 -8.34 15.01
CA VAL A 228 14.70 -8.27 13.70
C VAL A 228 14.88 -6.81 13.29
N LEU A 229 13.88 -5.95 13.53
CA LEU A 229 13.95 -4.51 13.24
C LEU A 229 15.15 -3.86 13.94
N ALA A 230 15.34 -4.13 15.23
CA ALA A 230 16.47 -3.61 15.99
C ALA A 230 17.82 -4.03 15.39
N GLN A 231 17.93 -5.28 14.90
CA GLN A 231 19.14 -5.77 14.26
C GLN A 231 19.39 -5.13 12.89
N VAL A 232 18.35 -4.95 12.07
CA VAL A 232 18.50 -4.34 10.73
C VAL A 232 18.84 -2.87 10.82
N VAL A 233 18.28 -2.14 11.80
CA VAL A 233 18.62 -0.74 12.06
C VAL A 233 20.06 -0.62 12.54
N ALA A 234 20.47 -1.45 13.52
CA ALA A 234 21.83 -1.41 14.06
C ALA A 234 22.91 -1.75 13.02
N ALA A 235 22.57 -2.57 12.02
CA ALA A 235 23.47 -2.99 10.96
C ALA A 235 23.24 -2.25 9.62
N GLU A 236 22.40 -1.21 9.59
CA GLU A 236 22.03 -0.43 8.40
C GLU A 236 21.67 -1.29 7.19
N VAL A 237 20.88 -2.34 7.43
CA VAL A 237 20.51 -3.33 6.41
C VAL A 237 19.45 -2.72 5.48
N PRO A 238 19.65 -2.72 4.16
CA PRO A 238 18.64 -2.31 3.19
C PRO A 238 17.33 -3.10 3.32
N PHE A 239 16.22 -2.50 2.91
CA PHE A 239 14.88 -3.07 3.10
C PHE A 239 14.73 -4.48 2.50
N GLY A 240 15.12 -4.70 1.24
CA GLY A 240 15.06 -6.02 0.59
C GLY A 240 15.74 -7.15 1.38
N PRO A 241 17.03 -7.00 1.71
CA PRO A 241 17.74 -7.91 2.61
C PRO A 241 17.12 -8.03 4.02
N ALA A 242 16.50 -6.98 4.56
CA ALA A 242 15.80 -7.03 5.84
C ALA A 242 14.53 -7.90 5.77
N VAL A 243 13.76 -7.81 4.68
CA VAL A 243 12.62 -8.70 4.39
C VAL A 243 13.07 -10.16 4.33
N ALA A 244 14.19 -10.45 3.67
CA ALA A 244 14.75 -11.80 3.62
C ALA A 244 15.17 -12.35 5.01
N ARG A 245 15.41 -11.48 6.00
CA ARG A 245 15.67 -11.84 7.41
C ARG A 245 14.40 -12.01 8.23
N GLY A 246 13.23 -11.76 7.65
CA GLY A 246 11.94 -11.89 8.32
C GLY A 246 11.52 -10.65 9.11
N VAL A 247 12.01 -9.45 8.75
CA VAL A 247 11.60 -8.22 9.44
C VAL A 247 10.11 -7.92 9.31
N MET A 248 9.47 -8.32 8.21
CA MET A 248 8.03 -8.20 8.01
C MET A 248 7.35 -9.53 8.41
N CYS A 249 6.43 -9.47 9.37
CA CYS A 249 5.86 -10.65 10.01
C CYS A 249 4.33 -10.65 10.02
N GLU A 250 3.73 -11.83 10.23
CA GLU A 250 2.28 -11.94 10.31
C GLU A 250 1.76 -11.46 11.68
N PRO A 251 0.57 -10.87 11.75
CA PRO A 251 -0.04 -10.55 13.02
C PRO A 251 -0.53 -11.78 13.79
N PRO A 252 -0.53 -11.74 15.14
CA PRO A 252 -0.14 -10.62 16.01
C PRO A 252 1.35 -10.62 16.42
N GLY A 253 2.24 -11.18 15.59
CA GLY A 253 3.63 -11.46 15.96
C GLY A 253 4.55 -10.24 16.04
N GLY A 254 4.11 -9.07 15.60
CA GLY A 254 4.95 -7.86 15.53
C GLY A 254 4.23 -6.58 15.95
N VAL A 255 4.82 -5.45 15.55
CA VAL A 255 4.33 -4.10 15.81
C VAL A 255 4.00 -3.38 14.49
N PRO A 256 3.08 -2.40 14.48
CA PRO A 256 2.20 -2.02 15.59
C PRO A 256 1.10 -3.05 15.80
N ALA A 257 0.53 -3.12 17.00
CA ALA A 257 -0.65 -3.95 17.23
C ALA A 257 -1.82 -3.47 16.35
N LEU A 258 -2.38 -4.37 15.54
CA LEU A 258 -3.39 -3.97 14.54
C LEU A 258 -4.77 -3.67 15.15
N GLU A 259 -5.10 -4.23 16.32
CA GLU A 259 -6.38 -3.95 16.99
C GLU A 259 -6.53 -2.45 17.36
N PRO A 260 -5.57 -1.81 18.06
CA PRO A 260 -5.60 -0.37 18.29
C PRO A 260 -5.67 0.47 17.00
N VAL A 261 -4.92 0.08 15.95
CA VAL A 261 -4.95 0.79 14.66
C VAL A 261 -6.34 0.73 14.04
N LEU A 262 -6.95 -0.46 13.97
CA LEU A 262 -8.31 -0.63 13.45
C LEU A 262 -9.34 0.12 14.31
N ALA A 263 -9.16 0.14 15.63
CA ALA A 263 -10.02 0.91 16.52
C ALA A 263 -9.90 2.42 16.27
N ALA A 264 -8.70 2.94 15.98
CA ALA A 264 -8.48 4.34 15.59
C ALA A 264 -9.12 4.64 14.22
N ALA A 265 -8.86 3.80 13.22
CA ALA A 265 -9.43 3.96 11.88
C ALA A 265 -10.97 3.98 11.87
N ARG A 266 -11.62 3.14 12.68
CA ARG A 266 -13.09 3.13 12.82
C ARG A 266 -13.66 4.44 13.38
N ARG A 267 -12.88 5.25 14.10
CA ARG A 267 -13.32 6.55 14.64
C ARG A 267 -13.36 7.65 13.58
N LEU A 268 -12.75 7.45 12.41
CA LEU A 268 -12.71 8.45 11.34
C LEU A 268 -14.05 8.65 10.61
N ASP A 269 -15.04 7.78 10.85
CA ASP A 269 -16.37 7.83 10.24
C ASP A 269 -16.40 7.87 8.70
N VAL A 270 -15.44 7.19 8.08
CA VAL A 270 -15.30 7.07 6.62
C VAL A 270 -15.18 5.60 6.19
N ASP A 271 -15.70 5.29 5.00
CA ASP A 271 -15.51 3.98 4.37
C ASP A 271 -14.04 3.82 3.91
N LEU A 272 -13.35 2.82 4.44
CA LEU A 272 -11.93 2.56 4.17
C LEU A 272 -11.72 1.16 3.59
N PHE A 273 -10.73 1.04 2.72
CA PHE A 273 -10.08 -0.24 2.48
C PHE A 273 -8.93 -0.42 3.46
N ALA A 274 -8.80 -1.63 4.01
CA ALA A 274 -7.62 -2.04 4.76
C ALA A 274 -7.09 -3.36 4.20
N ILE A 275 -6.01 -3.26 3.44
CA ILE A 275 -5.44 -4.37 2.69
C ILE A 275 -4.32 -5.00 3.50
N VAL A 276 -4.39 -6.31 3.67
CA VAL A 276 -3.30 -7.07 4.31
C VAL A 276 -2.13 -7.15 3.36
N GLU A 277 -0.99 -6.66 3.84
CA GLU A 277 0.30 -6.79 3.19
C GLU A 277 1.32 -7.38 4.15
N GLN A 278 2.17 -8.25 3.62
CA GLN A 278 3.34 -8.75 4.32
C GLN A 278 4.42 -9.03 3.29
N ASP A 279 5.47 -8.21 3.29
CA ASP A 279 6.58 -8.44 2.39
C ASP A 279 7.24 -9.77 2.71
N MET A 280 7.28 -10.64 1.71
CA MET A 280 7.90 -11.95 1.84
C MET A 280 8.86 -12.27 0.70
N TYR A 281 9.18 -11.31 -0.17
CA TYR A 281 9.97 -11.57 -1.35
C TYR A 281 11.43 -11.93 -1.00
N PRO A 282 12.03 -12.97 -1.63
CA PRO A 282 11.36 -14.03 -2.39
C PRO A 282 10.65 -15.00 -1.43
N CYS A 283 9.40 -15.36 -1.76
CA CYS A 283 8.59 -16.18 -0.86
C CYS A 283 8.50 -17.64 -1.36
N PRO A 284 8.85 -18.65 -0.53
CA PRO A 284 8.55 -20.03 -0.82
C PRO A 284 7.05 -20.20 -1.09
N PRO A 285 6.63 -20.79 -2.23
CA PRO A 285 5.23 -20.76 -2.65
C PRO A 285 4.20 -21.33 -1.65
N ASP A 286 4.62 -22.22 -0.74
CA ASP A 286 3.74 -22.86 0.25
C ASP A 286 3.59 -22.07 1.55
N ARG A 287 4.31 -20.95 1.69
CA ARG A 287 4.28 -20.08 2.89
C ARG A 287 3.09 -19.10 2.94
N PRO A 288 2.67 -18.45 1.84
CA PRO A 288 1.63 -17.42 1.86
C PRO A 288 0.25 -17.88 2.35
N LEU A 289 -0.33 -18.92 1.75
CA LEU A 289 -1.71 -19.31 2.03
C LEU A 289 -2.00 -19.62 3.52
N PRO A 290 -1.15 -20.40 4.23
CA PRO A 290 -1.36 -20.60 5.67
C PRO A 290 -1.32 -19.30 6.49
N ILE A 291 -0.43 -18.36 6.15
CA ILE A 291 -0.31 -17.05 6.80
C ILE A 291 -1.55 -16.20 6.52
N ALA A 292 -1.99 -16.13 5.26
CA ALA A 292 -3.17 -15.36 4.85
C ALA A 292 -4.43 -15.80 5.60
N ARG A 293 -4.61 -17.12 5.81
CA ARG A 293 -5.73 -17.67 6.60
C ARG A 293 -5.67 -17.23 8.05
N ARG A 294 -4.52 -17.40 8.72
CA ARG A 294 -4.35 -16.98 10.13
C ARG A 294 -4.52 -15.49 10.30
N THR A 295 -3.97 -14.68 9.40
CA THR A 295 -4.07 -13.22 9.41
C THR A 295 -5.53 -12.78 9.28
N ARG A 296 -6.29 -13.34 8.34
CA ARG A 296 -7.73 -13.04 8.20
C ARG A 296 -8.52 -13.42 9.45
N ASP A 297 -8.26 -14.59 10.02
CA ASP A 297 -8.93 -15.05 11.25
C ASP A 297 -8.61 -14.13 12.44
N TYR A 298 -7.35 -13.70 12.56
CA TYR A 298 -6.94 -12.71 13.55
C TYR A 298 -7.66 -11.37 13.36
N LEU A 299 -7.68 -10.80 12.16
CA LEU A 299 -8.32 -9.50 11.89
C LEU A 299 -9.83 -9.53 12.17
N ARG A 300 -10.50 -10.66 11.92
CA ARG A 300 -11.91 -10.87 12.29
C ARG A 300 -12.13 -10.90 13.80
N SER A 301 -11.11 -11.27 14.57
CA SER A 301 -11.15 -11.25 16.04
C SER A 301 -11.00 -9.83 16.60
N CYS A 302 -10.32 -8.92 15.89
CA CYS A 302 -10.11 -7.50 16.26
C CYS A 302 -11.36 -6.60 16.14
N GLY A 303 -12.55 -7.19 16.23
CA GLY A 303 -13.85 -6.56 16.03
C GLY A 303 -14.49 -7.01 14.72
N ARG A 304 -15.72 -7.55 14.81
CA ARG A 304 -16.51 -7.91 13.63
C ARG A 304 -16.76 -6.66 12.76
N PRO A 305 -16.68 -6.78 11.42
CA PRO A 305 -17.19 -5.74 10.53
C PRO A 305 -18.70 -5.53 10.74
#